data_AF-V9LEV4-F1
#
_entry.id   AF-V9LEV4-F1
#
_cell.length_a   1.000
_cell.length_b   1.000
_cell.length_c   1.000
_cell.angle_alpha   90.00
_cell.angle_beta   90.00
_cell.angle_gamma   90.00
#
_symmetry.space_group_name_H-M   'P 1'
#
loop_
_entity.id
_entity.type
_entity.pdbx_description
1 polymer ?
#
loop_
_entity_poly.entity_id
_entity_poly.type
_entity_poly.pdbx_seq_one_letter_code
_entity_poly.pdbx_strand_id
1 'polypeptide(L)'
;LFRSQEGTVHNIHDRDYDPTKEAKKEGNPDPPVQISRVGSVRREHPSLQHRHHPLRSKCRPPKGMYLSQEDVGAVSCSPNAASTILRQLDMELISLKRQVQNAKQVNSALKQKLEGGIEEFRPPESAQKINARWTTEEQLLAVQGVRKYGKDFQAIADVIGNKTIVQVKNFFVNYRRRFNLEEVLQEWEAEQGTQESNGVSPTLGKEAKPASNPPSTKSVDEEEQVLLHIFNGML
;
A
#
# COMPACT_ATOMS: atom_id res chain seq x y z
N LEU A 1 48.76 -27.17 5.58
CA LEU A 1 47.68 -28.09 5.21
C LEU A 1 46.45 -27.26 4.86
N PHE A 2 45.84 -27.60 3.73
CA PHE A 2 44.81 -26.90 2.97
C PHE A 2 43.58 -26.39 3.74
N ARG A 3 43.02 -25.25 3.29
CA ARG A 3 41.61 -25.19 2.90
C ARG A 3 41.36 -24.11 1.82
N SER A 4 40.91 -24.60 0.66
CA SER A 4 40.22 -23.91 -0.44
C SER A 4 38.92 -23.26 0.05
N GLN A 5 38.18 -22.37 -0.64
CA GLN A 5 38.15 -21.94 -2.04
C GLN A 5 37.33 -20.64 -2.10
N GLU A 6 37.60 -19.81 -3.09
CA GLU A 6 36.96 -18.52 -3.39
C GLU A 6 35.53 -18.68 -3.92
N GLY A 7 34.66 -17.71 -3.61
CA GLY A 7 33.32 -17.57 -4.16
C GLY A 7 33.07 -16.12 -4.60
N THR A 8 32.80 -15.98 -5.89
CA THR A 8 32.81 -14.77 -6.72
C THR A 8 31.80 -13.70 -6.31
N VAL A 9 32.27 -12.45 -6.11
CA VAL A 9 31.42 -11.26 -5.99
C VAL A 9 31.00 -10.82 -7.39
N HIS A 10 29.72 -11.02 -7.74
CA HIS A 10 29.16 -10.43 -8.96
C HIS A 10 28.84 -8.94 -8.72
N ASN A 11 29.74 -8.11 -9.22
CA ASN A 11 29.60 -6.67 -9.35
C ASN A 11 28.64 -6.38 -10.52
N ILE A 12 27.37 -6.09 -10.23
CA ILE A 12 26.41 -5.63 -11.23
C ILE A 12 26.58 -4.11 -11.34
N HIS A 13 27.49 -3.71 -12.23
CA HIS A 13 27.65 -2.33 -12.66
C HIS A 13 26.67 -2.06 -13.80
N ASP A 14 25.46 -1.64 -13.47
CA ASP A 14 24.47 -1.19 -14.45
C ASP A 14 24.73 0.30 -14.75
N ARG A 15 25.56 0.53 -15.78
CA ARG A 15 25.83 1.85 -16.36
C ARG A 15 25.42 1.77 -17.82
N ASP A 16 24.20 2.23 -18.13
CA ASP A 16 23.81 2.66 -19.48
C ASP A 16 22.68 3.71 -19.39
N TYR A 17 23.05 4.95 -19.09
CA TYR A 17 22.21 6.13 -19.34
C TYR A 17 22.99 7.11 -20.23
N ASP A 18 22.63 7.15 -21.51
CA ASP A 18 23.16 8.09 -22.51
C ASP A 18 22.08 9.15 -22.81
N PRO A 19 22.29 10.43 -22.46
CA PRO A 19 21.31 11.49 -22.63
C PRO A 19 21.26 12.09 -24.05
N THR A 20 21.88 11.48 -25.07
CA THR A 20 22.07 12.13 -26.39
C THR A 20 21.33 11.51 -27.58
N LYS A 21 20.24 10.78 -27.37
CA LYS A 21 19.45 10.21 -28.48
C LYS A 21 18.30 11.13 -28.91
N GLU A 22 18.58 12.13 -29.74
CA GLU A 22 17.57 12.86 -30.53
C GLU A 22 17.39 12.31 -31.95
N ALA A 23 16.17 12.44 -32.46
CA ALA A 23 15.69 11.91 -33.73
C ALA A 23 16.11 12.76 -34.95
N LYS A 24 16.37 12.05 -36.06
CA LYS A 24 16.63 12.54 -37.43
C LYS A 24 15.72 13.70 -37.88
N LYS A 25 16.29 14.71 -38.56
CA LYS A 25 16.01 14.95 -40.00
C LYS A 25 16.98 15.93 -40.69
N GLU A 26 17.36 15.55 -41.90
CA GLU A 26 18.29 16.17 -42.84
C GLU A 26 17.74 17.46 -43.49
N GLY A 27 18.67 18.31 -43.97
CA GLY A 27 18.40 19.30 -45.02
C GLY A 27 19.44 20.42 -45.14
N ASN A 28 20.50 20.21 -45.92
CA ASN A 28 21.29 21.27 -46.59
C ASN A 28 21.13 21.07 -48.11
N PRO A 29 21.11 22.14 -48.92
CA PRO A 29 22.29 22.41 -49.74
C PRO A 29 22.67 23.91 -49.87
N ASP A 30 23.99 24.15 -49.89
CA ASP A 30 24.75 25.40 -50.17
C ASP A 30 25.00 25.62 -51.71
N PRO A 31 25.79 26.62 -52.20
CA PRO A 31 25.86 28.10 -52.02
C PRO A 31 26.10 28.79 -53.43
N PRO A 32 26.96 29.83 -53.72
CA PRO A 32 27.48 31.06 -53.04
C PRO A 32 27.42 32.36 -53.92
N VAL A 33 28.19 33.42 -53.54
CA VAL A 33 28.80 34.56 -54.32
C VAL A 33 28.19 35.97 -54.03
N GLN A 34 28.88 37.10 -53.81
CA GLN A 34 30.24 37.58 -53.47
C GLN A 34 30.17 39.15 -53.26
N ILE A 35 31.24 39.77 -52.68
CA ILE A 35 31.71 41.20 -52.84
C ILE A 35 30.87 42.28 -52.10
N SER A 36 31.35 43.30 -51.36
CA SER A 36 32.67 43.87 -51.04
C SER A 36 32.59 44.94 -49.92
N ARG A 37 33.67 45.01 -49.11
CA ARG A 37 34.41 46.18 -48.59
C ARG A 37 33.75 47.39 -47.88
N VAL A 38 34.31 47.61 -46.68
CA VAL A 38 34.85 48.88 -46.10
C VAL A 38 33.92 49.68 -45.18
N GLY A 39 34.49 50.07 -44.04
CA GLY A 39 33.81 50.58 -42.86
C GLY A 39 33.60 52.09 -42.80
N SER A 40 32.87 52.51 -41.78
CA SER A 40 33.12 53.75 -41.04
C SER A 40 32.32 53.81 -39.76
N VAL A 41 33.00 54.29 -38.71
CA VAL A 41 32.50 54.57 -37.37
C VAL A 41 31.75 55.91 -37.40
N ARG A 42 30.49 55.96 -36.94
CA ARG A 42 29.95 57.13 -36.19
C ARG A 42 28.62 56.80 -35.48
N ARG A 43 28.54 57.18 -34.21
CA ARG A 43 27.38 57.09 -33.30
C ARG A 43 26.21 57.97 -33.75
N GLU A 44 24.98 57.59 -33.37
CA GLU A 44 24.07 58.33 -32.47
C GLU A 44 22.70 57.58 -32.35
N HIS A 45 22.05 57.75 -31.19
CA HIS A 45 20.87 57.03 -30.68
C HIS A 45 19.55 57.34 -31.44
N PRO A 46 18.65 56.35 -31.64
CA PRO A 46 17.22 56.63 -31.73
C PRO A 46 16.40 55.93 -30.64
N SER A 47 15.88 56.75 -29.73
CA SER A 47 14.49 56.75 -29.24
C SER A 47 13.73 55.43 -29.04
N LEU A 48 13.50 55.13 -27.75
CA LEU A 48 12.18 54.92 -27.16
C LEU A 48 11.07 54.36 -28.06
N GLN A 49 11.18 53.10 -28.48
CA GLN A 49 10.04 52.32 -28.94
C GLN A 49 10.15 50.86 -28.51
N HIS A 50 10.10 50.59 -27.19
CA HIS A 50 9.76 49.25 -26.72
C HIS A 50 8.28 49.20 -26.39
N ARG A 51 7.52 49.04 -27.46
CA ARG A 51 6.10 48.73 -27.48
C ARG A 51 5.91 47.29 -26.98
N HIS A 52 4.92 47.09 -26.12
CA HIS A 52 4.35 45.81 -25.66
C HIS A 52 5.16 44.98 -24.66
N HIS A 53 5.00 45.27 -23.37
CA HIS A 53 5.03 44.19 -22.38
C HIS A 53 3.57 43.78 -22.10
N PRO A 54 3.12 42.60 -22.55
CA PRO A 54 1.75 42.18 -22.35
C PRO A 54 1.53 41.93 -20.85
N LEU A 55 0.62 42.71 -20.26
CA LEU A 55 -0.25 42.32 -19.16
C LEU A 55 0.31 41.26 -18.21
N ARG A 56 1.10 41.70 -17.21
CA ARG A 56 1.27 41.07 -15.89
C ARG A 56 1.17 39.53 -15.94
N SER A 57 2.04 38.90 -16.72
CA SER A 57 2.21 37.45 -16.70
C SER A 57 2.43 37.05 -15.25
N LYS A 58 1.44 36.38 -14.64
CA LYS A 58 1.39 35.98 -13.21
C LYS A 58 2.81 35.80 -12.68
N CYS A 59 3.32 36.80 -11.95
CA CYS A 59 4.70 36.82 -11.46
C CYS A 59 4.86 35.69 -10.45
N ARG A 60 5.23 34.52 -10.93
CA ARG A 60 5.58 33.39 -10.09
C ARG A 60 7.00 33.61 -9.59
N PRO A 61 7.31 33.22 -8.34
CA PRO A 61 8.69 33.20 -7.88
C PRO A 61 9.56 32.38 -8.85
N PRO A 62 10.86 32.71 -8.94
CA PRO A 62 11.86 31.88 -9.60
C PRO A 62 11.76 30.40 -9.20
N LYS A 63 12.18 29.51 -10.12
CA LYS A 63 12.14 28.06 -9.89
C LYS A 63 12.93 27.71 -8.61
N GLY A 64 12.32 26.89 -7.75
CA GLY A 64 12.91 26.50 -6.47
C GLY A 64 12.71 27.50 -5.33
N MET A 65 12.10 28.66 -5.60
CA MET A 65 11.69 29.60 -4.56
C MET A 65 10.19 29.46 -4.29
N TYR A 66 9.84 29.33 -3.02
CA TYR A 66 8.47 29.19 -2.55
C TYR A 66 8.12 30.43 -1.72
N LEU A 67 7.15 31.21 -2.19
CA LEU A 67 6.68 32.41 -1.52
C LEU A 67 5.15 32.38 -1.54
N SER A 68 4.53 32.26 -0.38
CA SER A 68 3.09 32.36 -0.19
C SER A 68 2.75 33.56 0.69
N GLN A 69 1.55 34.12 0.54
CA GLN A 69 1.10 35.24 1.37
C GLN A 69 1.05 34.86 2.86
N GLU A 70 0.67 33.61 3.14
CA GLU A 70 0.59 33.04 4.48
C GLU A 70 1.97 32.94 5.13
N ASP A 71 2.94 32.31 4.45
CA ASP A 71 4.29 32.12 5.00
C ASP A 71 5.00 33.45 5.22
N VAL A 72 4.86 34.40 4.27
CA VAL A 72 5.43 35.74 4.41
C VAL A 72 4.82 36.46 5.61
N GLY A 73 3.51 36.36 5.80
CA GLY A 73 2.81 36.90 6.97
C GLY A 73 3.26 36.25 8.28
N ALA A 74 3.34 34.93 8.32
CA ALA A 74 3.73 34.16 9.51
C ALA A 74 5.17 34.47 9.94
N VAL A 75 6.11 34.57 9.01
CA VAL A 75 7.52 34.84 9.29
C VAL A 75 7.76 36.31 9.70
N SER A 76 6.97 37.24 9.19
CA SER A 76 7.12 38.68 9.46
C SER A 76 6.28 39.20 10.63
N CYS A 77 5.45 38.36 11.26
CA CYS A 77 4.52 38.81 12.30
C CYS A 77 5.18 39.33 13.59
N SER A 78 6.46 38.99 13.84
CA SER A 78 7.25 39.55 14.93
C SER A 78 8.76 39.40 14.66
N PRO A 79 9.64 40.15 15.36
CA PRO A 79 11.09 40.08 15.14
C PRO A 79 11.71 38.69 15.28
N ASN A 80 11.08 37.80 16.08
CA ASN A 80 11.60 36.46 16.36
C ASN A 80 10.81 35.33 15.66
N ALA A 81 9.69 35.63 14.99
CA ALA A 81 8.77 34.64 14.42
C ALA A 81 9.49 33.66 13.47
N ALA A 82 10.33 34.17 12.57
CA ALA A 82 11.16 33.37 11.68
C ALA A 82 11.97 32.30 12.43
N SER A 83 12.64 32.71 13.51
CA SER A 83 13.50 31.82 14.29
C SER A 83 12.71 30.78 15.10
N THR A 84 11.49 31.12 15.52
CA THR A 84 10.60 30.21 16.23
C THR A 84 10.06 29.14 15.28
N ILE A 85 9.59 29.54 14.09
CA ILE A 85 9.06 28.62 13.08
C ILE A 85 10.14 27.63 12.64
N LEU A 86 11.36 28.09 12.36
CA LEU A 86 12.47 27.20 11.98
C LEU A 86 12.80 26.19 13.09
N ARG A 87 12.85 26.62 14.36
CA ARG A 87 13.08 25.71 15.49
C ARG A 87 11.95 24.68 15.66
N GLN A 88 10.70 25.09 15.44
CA GLN A 88 9.55 24.18 15.48
C GLN A 88 9.67 23.09 14.41
N LEU A 89 10.01 23.48 13.17
CA LEU A 89 10.24 22.54 12.07
C LEU A 89 11.43 21.61 12.36
N ASP A 90 12.51 22.11 12.97
CA ASP A 90 13.64 21.27 13.38
C ASP A 90 13.23 20.22 14.43
N MET A 91 12.38 20.59 15.39
CA MET A 91 11.84 19.66 16.40
C MET A 91 10.94 18.61 15.76
N GLU A 92 10.05 19.00 14.85
CA GLU A 92 9.20 18.07 14.09
C GLU A 92 10.04 17.10 13.26
N LEU A 93 11.08 17.60 12.59
CA LEU A 93 12.01 16.78 11.82
C LEU A 93 12.71 15.74 12.70
N ILE A 94 13.18 16.13 13.89
CA ILE A 94 13.80 15.21 14.85
C ILE A 94 12.79 14.17 15.35
N SER A 95 11.56 14.58 15.64
CA SER A 95 10.49 13.69 16.08
C SER A 95 10.16 12.64 15.02
N LEU A 96 9.94 13.06 13.78
CA LEU A 96 9.68 12.17 12.65
C LEU A 96 10.85 11.24 12.37
N LYS A 97 12.10 11.74 12.44
CA LYS A 97 13.29 10.88 12.33
C LYS A 97 13.32 9.78 13.39
N ARG A 98 12.98 10.10 14.64
CA ARG A 98 12.89 9.12 15.73
C ARG A 98 11.79 8.09 15.47
N GLN A 99 10.61 8.53 15.02
CA GLN A 99 9.50 7.64 14.67
C GLN A 99 9.90 6.67 13.55
N VAL A 100 10.59 7.14 12.51
CA VAL A 100 11.10 6.28 11.43
C VAL A 100 12.09 5.24 11.95
N GLN A 101 12.98 5.61 12.88
CA GLN A 101 13.93 4.64 13.45
C GLN A 101 13.22 3.58 14.31
N ASN A 102 12.21 3.98 15.10
CA ASN A 102 11.39 3.04 15.86
C ASN A 102 10.65 2.06 14.93
N ALA A 103 9.99 2.58 13.88
CA ALA A 103 9.32 1.75 12.89
C ALA A 103 10.28 0.79 12.17
N LYS A 104 11.50 1.24 11.86
CA LYS A 104 12.54 0.37 11.30
C LYS A 104 12.91 -0.77 12.25
N GLN A 105 13.05 -0.50 13.55
CA GLN A 105 13.38 -1.51 14.54
C GLN A 105 12.27 -2.56 14.66
N VAL A 106 11.01 -2.12 14.78
CA VAL A 106 9.84 -3.01 14.86
C VAL A 106 9.73 -3.85 13.58
N ASN A 107 9.82 -3.22 12.41
CA ASN A 107 9.75 -3.94 11.14
C ASN A 107 10.92 -4.92 10.95
N SER A 108 12.11 -4.59 11.43
CA SER A 108 13.25 -5.52 11.40
C SER A 108 12.97 -6.76 12.24
N ALA A 109 12.42 -6.58 13.44
CA ALA A 109 12.04 -7.71 14.30
C ALA A 109 10.93 -8.57 13.69
N LEU A 110 9.91 -7.94 13.08
CA LEU A 110 8.85 -8.67 12.38
C LEU A 110 9.37 -9.43 11.16
N LYS A 111 10.28 -8.83 10.38
CA LYS A 111 10.92 -9.50 9.24
C LYS A 111 11.71 -10.72 9.68
N GLN A 112 12.42 -10.64 10.80
CA GLN A 112 13.14 -11.78 11.36
C GLN A 112 12.17 -12.89 11.80
N LYS A 113 11.03 -12.56 12.41
CA LYS A 113 10.01 -13.55 12.78
C LYS A 113 9.39 -14.27 11.59
N LEU A 114 9.35 -13.62 10.43
CA LEU A 114 8.83 -14.17 9.17
C LEU A 114 9.94 -14.72 8.27
N GLU A 115 11.17 -14.82 8.79
CA GLU A 115 12.28 -15.42 8.07
C GLU A 115 11.98 -16.90 7.78
N GLY A 116 12.24 -17.35 6.55
CA GLY A 116 11.87 -18.69 6.07
C GLY A 116 10.51 -18.75 5.36
N GLY A 117 9.64 -17.75 5.52
CA GLY A 117 8.36 -17.67 4.81
C GLY A 117 7.36 -18.77 5.18
N ILE A 118 6.55 -19.20 4.21
CA ILE A 118 5.54 -20.26 4.39
C ILE A 118 5.78 -21.49 3.49
N GLU A 119 6.96 -21.58 2.88
CA GLU A 119 7.26 -22.60 1.87
C GLU A 119 7.18 -24.02 2.46
N GLU A 120 7.62 -24.21 3.69
CA GLU A 120 7.52 -25.50 4.39
C GLU A 120 6.09 -25.91 4.74
N PHE A 121 5.17 -24.94 4.80
CA PHE A 121 3.75 -25.17 5.07
C PHE A 121 2.91 -25.24 3.80
N ARG A 122 3.49 -25.02 2.62
CA ARG A 122 2.77 -25.08 1.35
C ARG A 122 2.45 -26.55 1.01
N PRO A 123 1.16 -26.95 0.96
CA PRO A 123 0.80 -28.29 0.53
C PRO A 123 1.12 -28.50 -0.96
N PRO A 124 1.34 -29.75 -1.40
CA PRO A 124 1.42 -30.06 -2.83
C PRO A 124 0.14 -29.67 -3.57
N GLU A 125 0.27 -29.02 -4.73
CA GLU A 125 -0.88 -28.68 -5.58
C GLU A 125 -1.45 -29.94 -6.24
N SER A 126 -2.79 -30.08 -6.22
CA SER A 126 -3.48 -31.20 -6.86
C SER A 126 -3.74 -30.91 -8.35
N ALA A 127 -3.16 -31.71 -9.25
CA ALA A 127 -3.31 -31.55 -10.71
C ALA A 127 -4.50 -32.33 -11.29
N GLN A 128 -5.64 -32.38 -10.59
CA GLN A 128 -6.80 -33.14 -11.04
C GLN A 128 -7.49 -32.47 -12.23
N LYS A 129 -7.86 -33.26 -13.25
CA LYS A 129 -8.63 -32.76 -14.39
C LYS A 129 -10.11 -32.66 -14.03
N ILE A 130 -10.73 -31.55 -14.43
CA ILE A 130 -12.17 -31.34 -14.27
C ILE A 130 -12.96 -32.47 -14.93
N ASN A 131 -13.94 -33.02 -14.20
CA ASN A 131 -14.79 -34.12 -14.66
C ASN A 131 -16.27 -33.81 -14.40
N ALA A 132 -17.12 -34.01 -15.41
CA ALA A 132 -18.56 -33.76 -15.32
C ALA A 132 -19.35 -34.88 -14.62
N ARG A 133 -18.84 -36.11 -14.59
CA ARG A 133 -19.51 -37.23 -13.92
C ARG A 133 -19.37 -37.10 -12.41
N TRP A 134 -20.47 -37.26 -11.69
CA TRP A 134 -20.51 -37.27 -10.22
C TRP A 134 -20.41 -38.70 -9.70
N THR A 135 -19.29 -39.05 -9.06
CA THR A 135 -19.16 -40.31 -8.32
C THR A 135 -19.86 -40.21 -6.97
N THR A 136 -20.14 -41.34 -6.33
CA THR A 136 -20.75 -41.34 -4.98
C THR A 136 -19.86 -40.63 -3.97
N GLU A 137 -18.55 -40.84 -4.04
CA GLU A 137 -17.56 -40.18 -3.19
C GLU A 137 -17.63 -38.64 -3.33
N GLU A 138 -17.64 -38.13 -4.56
CA GLU A 138 -17.73 -36.70 -4.83
C GLU A 138 -19.06 -36.09 -4.34
N GLN A 139 -20.17 -36.83 -4.44
CA GLN A 139 -21.46 -36.38 -3.92
C GLN A 139 -21.43 -36.27 -2.39
N LEU A 140 -20.82 -37.25 -1.70
CA LEU A 140 -20.67 -37.21 -0.25
C LEU A 140 -19.72 -36.08 0.20
N LEU A 141 -18.64 -35.82 -0.54
CA LEU A 141 -17.77 -34.66 -0.31
C LEU A 141 -18.51 -33.35 -0.50
N ALA A 142 -19.35 -33.23 -1.53
CA ALA A 142 -20.15 -32.03 -1.77
C ALA A 142 -21.16 -31.77 -0.63
N VAL A 143 -21.86 -32.80 -0.13
CA VAL A 143 -22.79 -32.66 0.99
C VAL A 143 -22.07 -32.22 2.26
N GLN A 144 -20.93 -32.84 2.58
CA GLN A 144 -20.08 -32.41 3.70
C GLN A 144 -19.55 -30.98 3.51
N GLY A 145 -19.19 -30.63 2.28
CA GLY A 145 -18.79 -29.28 1.90
C GLY A 145 -19.88 -28.26 2.18
N VAL A 146 -21.13 -28.53 1.80
CA VAL A 146 -22.27 -27.66 2.13
C VAL A 146 -22.44 -27.53 3.64
N ARG A 147 -22.31 -28.64 4.38
CA ARG A 147 -22.45 -28.62 5.85
C ARG A 147 -21.38 -27.78 6.55
N LYS A 148 -20.18 -27.70 5.98
CA LYS A 148 -19.02 -27.01 6.56
C LYS A 148 -18.85 -25.57 6.08
N TYR A 149 -19.14 -25.31 4.81
CA TYR A 149 -18.86 -24.03 4.14
C TYR A 149 -20.13 -23.31 3.63
N GLY A 150 -21.31 -23.90 3.82
CA GLY A 150 -22.58 -23.33 3.39
C GLY A 150 -22.65 -23.16 1.88
N LYS A 151 -22.75 -21.91 1.42
CA LYS A 151 -22.81 -21.52 0.00
C LYS A 151 -21.47 -21.04 -0.57
N ASP A 152 -20.35 -21.26 0.12
CA ASP A 152 -19.03 -21.05 -0.48
C ASP A 152 -18.72 -22.16 -1.49
N PHE A 153 -19.26 -21.98 -2.70
CA PHE A 153 -19.10 -22.92 -3.80
C PHE A 153 -17.66 -23.03 -4.30
N GLN A 154 -16.78 -22.06 -4.00
CA GLN A 154 -15.37 -22.13 -4.32
C GLN A 154 -14.69 -23.11 -3.38
N ALA A 155 -14.83 -22.93 -2.06
CA ALA A 155 -14.25 -23.86 -1.07
C ALA A 155 -14.75 -25.30 -1.28
N ILE A 156 -16.03 -25.48 -1.60
CA ILE A 156 -16.60 -26.81 -1.88
C ILE A 156 -15.98 -27.41 -3.16
N ALA A 157 -15.78 -26.61 -4.22
CA ALA A 157 -15.13 -27.07 -5.44
C ALA A 157 -13.68 -27.49 -5.17
N ASP A 158 -12.94 -26.73 -4.36
CA ASP A 158 -11.55 -27.01 -4.00
C ASP A 158 -11.41 -28.28 -3.16
N VAL A 159 -12.37 -28.55 -2.25
CA VAL A 159 -12.42 -29.81 -1.48
C VAL A 159 -12.68 -31.02 -2.37
N ILE A 160 -13.53 -30.88 -3.39
CA ILE A 160 -13.80 -31.97 -4.34
C ILE A 160 -12.61 -32.13 -5.33
N GLY A 161 -11.91 -31.05 -5.64
CA GLY A 161 -10.69 -31.03 -6.45
C GLY A 161 -10.88 -31.14 -7.97
N ASN A 162 -11.99 -31.75 -8.43
CA ASN A 162 -12.22 -32.01 -9.86
C ASN A 162 -13.58 -31.51 -10.39
N LYS A 163 -14.23 -30.60 -9.66
CA LYS A 163 -15.48 -29.95 -10.05
C LYS A 163 -15.29 -28.45 -10.10
N THR A 164 -15.92 -27.82 -11.08
CA THR A 164 -15.97 -26.36 -11.16
C THR A 164 -17.05 -25.80 -10.25
N ILE A 165 -16.92 -24.52 -9.86
CA ILE A 165 -17.94 -23.78 -9.10
C ILE A 165 -19.34 -23.93 -9.73
N VAL A 166 -19.42 -23.87 -11.06
CA VAL A 166 -20.69 -24.00 -11.80
C VAL A 166 -21.29 -25.39 -11.63
N GLN A 167 -20.47 -26.44 -11.67
CA GLN A 167 -20.92 -27.81 -11.43
C GLN A 167 -21.42 -27.99 -9.99
N VAL A 168 -20.75 -27.38 -9.00
CA VAL A 168 -21.19 -27.40 -7.60
C VAL A 168 -22.51 -26.65 -7.41
N LYS A 169 -22.68 -25.47 -8.02
CA LYS A 169 -23.97 -24.74 -8.03
C LYS A 169 -25.10 -25.59 -8.63
N ASN A 170 -24.83 -26.25 -9.76
CA ASN A 170 -25.80 -27.15 -10.39
C ASN A 170 -26.10 -28.36 -9.51
N PHE A 171 -25.10 -28.92 -8.82
CA PHE A 171 -25.29 -30.00 -7.85
C PHE A 171 -26.27 -29.57 -6.74
N PHE A 172 -26.09 -28.37 -6.18
CA PHE A 172 -26.95 -27.83 -5.14
C PHE A 172 -28.43 -27.80 -5.55
N VAL A 173 -28.72 -27.40 -6.80
CA VAL A 173 -30.09 -27.38 -7.33
C VAL A 173 -30.60 -28.79 -7.65
N ASN A 174 -29.82 -29.58 -8.39
CA ASN A 174 -30.24 -30.89 -8.93
C ASN A 174 -30.36 -31.99 -7.86
N TYR A 175 -29.68 -31.82 -6.72
CA TYR A 175 -29.68 -32.78 -5.62
C TYR A 175 -30.34 -32.24 -4.35
N ARG A 176 -30.96 -31.05 -4.40
CA ARG A 176 -31.58 -30.37 -3.25
C ARG A 176 -32.44 -31.29 -2.39
N ARG A 177 -33.37 -32.03 -3.01
CA ARG A 177 -34.31 -32.93 -2.31
C ARG A 177 -33.70 -34.27 -1.94
N ARG A 178 -32.75 -34.78 -2.72
CA ARG A 178 -32.16 -36.12 -2.52
C ARG A 178 -31.23 -36.19 -1.32
N PHE A 179 -30.56 -35.08 -1.03
CA PHE A 179 -29.63 -34.96 0.09
C PHE A 179 -30.07 -33.94 1.14
N ASN A 180 -31.34 -33.49 1.11
CA ASN A 180 -31.87 -32.52 2.06
C ASN A 180 -30.98 -31.27 2.22
N LEU A 181 -30.43 -30.75 1.12
CA LEU A 181 -29.38 -29.72 1.16
C LEU A 181 -29.82 -28.41 1.84
N GLU A 182 -31.13 -28.16 1.94
CA GLU A 182 -31.68 -27.02 2.68
C GLU A 182 -31.54 -27.18 4.19
N GLU A 183 -31.78 -28.39 4.70
CA GLU A 183 -31.66 -28.72 6.12
C GLU A 183 -30.18 -28.68 6.53
N VAL A 184 -29.32 -29.28 5.70
CA VAL A 184 -27.86 -29.21 5.87
C VAL A 184 -27.35 -27.76 5.89
N LEU A 185 -27.91 -26.90 5.04
CA LEU A 185 -27.56 -25.48 5.01
C LEU A 185 -28.08 -24.77 6.26
N GLN A 186 -29.30 -25.06 6.70
CA GLN A 186 -29.89 -24.48 7.91
C GLN A 186 -29.05 -24.84 9.16
N GLU A 187 -28.53 -26.06 9.23
CA GLU A 187 -27.60 -26.46 10.29
C GLU A 187 -26.31 -25.62 10.28
N TRP A 188 -25.73 -25.39 9.09
CA TRP A 188 -24.58 -24.50 8.95
C TRP A 188 -24.93 -23.07 9.39
N GLU A 189 -26.07 -22.51 8.96
CA GLU A 189 -26.52 -21.16 9.36
C GLU A 189 -26.71 -21.04 10.87
N ALA A 190 -27.24 -22.07 11.54
CA ALA A 190 -27.41 -22.10 12.99
C ALA A 190 -26.06 -22.10 13.75
N GLU A 191 -25.05 -22.81 13.24
CA GLU A 191 -23.71 -22.81 13.83
C GLU A 191 -22.98 -21.49 13.61
N GLN A 192 -23.09 -20.89 12.42
CA GLN A 192 -22.45 -19.61 12.12
C GLN A 192 -23.05 -18.45 12.92
N GLY A 193 -24.38 -18.42 13.09
CA GLY A 193 -25.04 -17.44 13.94
C GLY A 193 -24.67 -17.56 15.43
N THR A 194 -24.19 -18.73 15.86
CA THR A 194 -23.72 -18.96 17.24
C THR A 194 -22.26 -18.54 17.40
N GLN A 195 -21.40 -18.73 16.38
CA GLN A 195 -19.99 -18.33 16.43
C GLN A 195 -19.76 -16.82 16.45
N GLU A 196 -20.61 -16.01 15.79
CA GLU A 196 -20.46 -14.54 15.82
C GLU A 196 -20.83 -13.91 17.18
N SER A 197 -21.42 -14.67 18.11
CA SER A 197 -21.79 -14.18 19.45
C SER A 197 -20.76 -14.41 20.56
N ASN A 198 -19.65 -15.11 20.27
CA ASN A 198 -18.59 -15.38 21.25
C ASN A 198 -17.42 -14.38 21.21
N GLY A 199 -17.59 -13.25 20.52
CA GLY A 199 -16.77 -12.05 20.67
C GLY A 199 -17.63 -10.88 21.11
N VAL A 200 -17.53 -10.52 22.40
CA VAL A 200 -18.23 -9.41 23.07
C VAL A 200 -19.67 -9.75 23.53
N SER A 201 -19.77 -10.20 24.78
CA SER A 201 -20.98 -10.01 25.59
C SER A 201 -21.16 -8.51 25.92
N PRO A 202 -22.34 -7.94 25.70
CA PRO A 202 -22.92 -6.98 26.62
C PRO A 202 -24.12 -7.65 27.30
N THR A 203 -23.91 -8.08 28.55
CA THR A 203 -24.99 -8.57 29.41
C THR A 203 -25.91 -7.40 29.80
N LEU A 204 -27.19 -7.55 29.44
CA LEU A 204 -28.27 -6.65 29.81
C LEU A 204 -28.79 -6.99 31.23
N GLY A 205 -28.56 -6.09 32.18
CA GLY A 205 -29.44 -5.72 33.30
C GLY A 205 -29.83 -6.76 34.38
N LYS A 206 -29.37 -6.50 35.64
CA LYS A 206 -30.22 -6.34 36.85
C LYS A 206 -29.39 -5.96 38.10
N GLU A 207 -29.95 -5.04 38.89
CA GLU A 207 -29.42 -4.42 40.11
C GLU A 207 -29.32 -5.35 41.33
N ALA A 208 -28.25 -5.19 42.15
CA ALA A 208 -28.27 -5.07 43.62
C ALA A 208 -26.84 -4.76 44.18
N LYS A 209 -26.73 -3.79 45.10
CA LYS A 209 -25.53 -3.33 45.87
C LYS A 209 -25.40 -4.08 47.22
N PRO A 210 -24.37 -3.86 48.09
CA PRO A 210 -22.94 -3.51 47.88
C PRO A 210 -21.95 -4.36 48.74
N ALA A 211 -20.64 -4.06 48.61
CA ALA A 211 -19.49 -4.31 49.52
C ALA A 211 -18.54 -5.50 49.25
N SER A 212 -17.34 -5.21 48.71
CA SER A 212 -16.02 -5.34 49.37
C SER A 212 -14.87 -5.21 48.36
N ASN A 213 -13.85 -4.40 48.67
CA ASN A 213 -12.61 -4.18 47.87
C ASN A 213 -11.67 -5.42 47.85
N PRO A 214 -10.46 -5.36 47.24
CA PRO A 214 -10.11 -5.68 45.86
C PRO A 214 -9.18 -6.92 45.76
N PRO A 215 -8.69 -7.28 44.55
CA PRO A 215 -7.24 -7.20 44.42
C PRO A 215 -6.78 -6.61 43.08
N SER A 216 -5.66 -5.91 43.20
CA SER A 216 -4.81 -5.36 42.15
C SER A 216 -4.23 -6.45 41.26
N THR A 217 -4.41 -6.34 39.94
CA THR A 217 -3.46 -6.85 38.94
C THR A 217 -3.17 -5.75 37.94
N LYS A 218 -1.96 -5.18 38.06
CA LYS A 218 -1.36 -4.25 37.11
C LYS A 218 -0.90 -5.00 35.86
N SER A 219 -0.74 -4.25 34.77
CA SER A 219 0.16 -4.49 33.63
C SER A 219 -0.41 -5.15 32.37
N VAL A 220 -1.44 -4.58 31.73
CA VAL A 220 -1.57 -4.63 30.26
C VAL A 220 -2.41 -3.42 29.78
N ASP A 221 -1.90 -2.19 29.88
CA ASP A 221 -2.63 -1.00 29.36
C ASP A 221 -1.74 -0.01 28.60
N GLU A 222 -0.42 -0.17 28.65
CA GLU A 222 0.50 0.80 28.03
C GLU A 222 0.69 0.55 26.52
N GLU A 223 0.59 -0.70 26.04
CA GLU A 223 0.81 -1.00 24.61
C GLU A 223 -0.39 -0.62 23.73
N GLU A 224 -1.62 -0.79 24.24
CA GLU A 224 -2.83 -0.38 23.51
C GLU A 224 -2.98 1.14 23.46
N GLN A 225 -2.57 1.86 24.53
CA GLN A 225 -2.55 3.33 24.51
C GLN A 225 -1.52 3.88 23.53
N VAL A 226 -0.36 3.23 23.39
CA VAL A 226 0.65 3.64 22.40
C VAL A 226 0.15 3.40 20.97
N LEU A 227 -0.52 2.27 20.70
CA LEU A 227 -1.11 2.00 19.39
C LEU A 227 -2.27 2.94 19.06
N LEU A 228 -3.13 3.26 20.03
CA LEU A 228 -4.19 4.26 19.88
C LEU A 228 -3.64 5.67 19.66
N HIS A 229 -2.54 6.04 20.31
CA HIS A 229 -1.89 7.34 20.10
C HIS A 229 -1.18 7.43 18.73
N ILE A 230 -0.62 6.32 18.26
CA ILE A 230 -0.05 6.22 16.91
C ILE A 230 -1.14 6.29 15.84
N PHE A 231 -2.28 5.61 16.05
CA PHE A 231 -3.38 5.58 15.08
C PHE A 231 -4.14 6.91 15.00
N ASN A 232 -4.42 7.56 16.13
CA ASN A 232 -5.09 8.86 16.17
C ASN A 232 -4.20 10.03 15.68
N GLY A 233 -2.89 9.83 15.55
CA GLY A 233 -1.96 10.82 14.99
C GLY A 233 -1.77 10.74 13.47
N MET A 234 -2.43 9.80 12.78
CA MET A 234 -2.35 9.60 11.33
C MET A 234 -3.60 10.05 10.54
N LEU A 235 -4.66 10.48 11.23
CA LEU A 235 -5.87 11.10 10.63
C LEU A 235 -5.85 12.62 10.85
#